data_AF-A0AAT9LMA0-F1
#
_entry.id   AF-A0AAT9LMA0-F1
#
_cell.length_a   1.000
_cell.length_b   1.000
_cell.length_c   1.000
_cell.angle_alpha   90.00
_cell.angle_beta   90.00
_cell.angle_gamma   90.00
#
_symmetry.space_group_name_H-M   'P 1'
#
loop_
_entity.id
_entity.type
_entity.pdbx_description
1 polymer ?
#
loop_
_entity_poly.entity_id
_entity_poly.type
_entity_poly.pdbx_seq_one_letter_code
_entity_poly.pdbx_strand_id
1 'polypeptide(L)'
;MATSDDRRRQAQKAMKSARGSAGNDRRWIIIGIIVVVLLAGGVIGGVLYQQHTTAQANAQATQGAIPAAHASATYPTTVDKAAATVLVGKDTAKTTVDAYEDFLCPICGQFEQVYFPQLEKHLAAGDLKIRYHLLNLLDASSVPPGYSMISANTALAVATVAPDTSSWTTT
;
A
#
# COMPACT_ATOMS: atom_id res chain seq x y z
N MET A 1 -6.44 58.78 58.67
CA MET A 1 -6.03 57.37 58.88
C MET A 1 -6.69 56.53 57.80
N ALA A 2 -5.93 55.98 56.84
CA ALA A 2 -6.48 55.10 55.81
C ALA A 2 -6.82 53.71 56.41
N THR A 3 -8.01 53.20 56.13
CA THR A 3 -8.53 51.97 56.74
C THR A 3 -7.82 50.74 56.16
N SER A 4 -7.86 49.61 56.87
CA SER A 4 -7.22 48.35 56.45
C SER A 4 -7.67 47.86 55.07
N ASP A 5 -8.88 48.24 54.65
CA ASP A 5 -9.45 47.86 53.36
C ASP A 5 -8.82 48.60 52.18
N ASP A 6 -8.40 49.85 52.38
CA ASP A 6 -7.69 50.63 51.35
C ASP A 6 -6.31 50.05 51.06
N ARG A 7 -5.60 49.59 52.10
CA ARG A 7 -4.31 48.90 51.96
C ARG A 7 -4.43 47.57 51.23
N ARG A 8 -5.50 46.82 51.49
CA ARG A 8 -5.80 45.56 50.77
C ARG A 8 -6.17 45.81 49.31
N ARG A 9 -6.95 46.85 49.00
CA ARG A 9 -7.27 47.24 47.62
C ARG A 9 -6.05 47.75 46.85
N GLN A 10 -5.15 48.48 47.49
CA GLN A 10 -3.88 48.91 46.89
C GLN A 10 -2.94 47.72 46.66
N ALA A 11 -2.85 46.77 47.59
CA ALA A 11 -2.08 45.53 47.42
C ALA A 11 -2.64 44.66 46.27
N GLN A 12 -3.96 44.53 46.17
CA GLN A 12 -4.61 43.80 45.06
C GLN A 12 -4.40 44.48 43.70
N LYS A 13 -4.38 45.82 43.64
CA LYS A 13 -4.07 46.56 42.42
C LYS A 13 -2.59 46.43 42.02
N ALA A 14 -1.68 46.44 43.00
CA ALA A 14 -0.24 46.20 42.78
C ALA A 14 0.06 44.76 42.30
N MET A 15 -0.70 43.77 42.77
CA MET A 15 -0.57 42.39 42.29
C MET A 15 -1.21 42.16 40.93
N LYS A 16 -2.24 42.93 40.54
CA LYS A 16 -2.79 42.92 39.17
C LYS A 16 -1.85 43.56 38.14
N SER A 17 -1.10 44.60 38.51
CA SER A 17 -0.10 45.21 37.62
C SER A 17 1.19 44.40 37.45
N ALA A 18 1.51 43.50 38.39
CA ALA A 18 2.60 42.51 38.26
C ALA A 18 2.23 41.34 37.35
N ARG A 19 0.93 41.11 37.14
CA ARG A 19 0.42 40.15 36.18
C ARG A 19 0.30 40.87 34.84
N GLY A 20 1.46 41.09 34.21
CA GLY A 20 1.60 41.76 32.92
C GLY A 20 0.51 41.32 31.94
N SER A 21 0.07 42.29 31.13
CA SER A 21 -1.00 42.15 30.14
C SER A 21 -0.62 41.12 29.06
N ALA A 22 -0.70 39.83 29.39
CA ALA A 22 -0.23 38.73 28.55
C ALA A 22 -1.41 37.93 27.98
N GLY A 23 -2.51 38.63 27.67
CA GLY A 23 -3.71 38.00 27.09
C GLY A 23 -3.53 37.63 25.62
N ASN A 24 -2.76 38.41 24.87
CA ASN A 24 -2.50 38.19 23.44
C ASN A 24 -1.17 37.45 23.23
N ASP A 25 -0.08 37.90 23.85
CA ASP A 25 1.26 37.29 23.65
C ASP A 25 1.32 35.82 24.06
N ARG A 26 0.66 35.44 25.17
CA ARG A 26 0.57 34.03 25.57
C ARG A 26 -0.24 33.20 24.57
N ARG A 27 -1.26 33.78 23.92
CA ARG A 27 -2.02 33.10 22.85
C ARG A 27 -1.17 32.91 21.60
N TRP A 28 -0.41 33.93 21.19
CA TRP A 28 0.53 33.83 20.06
C TRP A 28 1.66 32.83 20.32
N ILE A 29 2.18 32.78 21.56
CA ILE A 29 3.16 31.76 21.98
C ILE A 29 2.55 30.36 21.94
N ILE A 30 1.33 30.16 22.45
CA ILE A 30 0.64 28.87 22.41
C ILE A 30 0.38 28.42 20.96
N ILE A 31 -0.05 29.32 20.09
CA ILE A 31 -0.25 29.03 18.66
C ILE A 31 1.07 28.63 18.01
N GLY A 32 2.16 29.35 18.29
CA GLY A 32 3.49 29.03 17.79
C GLY A 32 3.95 27.61 18.19
N ILE A 33 3.74 27.24 19.44
CA ILE A 33 4.09 25.89 19.94
C ILE A 33 3.27 24.81 19.23
N ILE A 34 1.95 25.02 19.07
CA ILE A 34 1.07 24.06 18.39
C ILE A 34 1.51 23.83 16.94
N VAL A 35 1.83 24.89 16.21
CA VAL A 35 2.30 24.78 14.82
C VAL A 35 3.61 23.97 14.74
N VAL A 36 4.55 24.23 15.65
CA VAL A 36 5.82 23.48 15.69
C VAL A 36 5.59 22.00 15.99
N VAL A 37 4.71 21.67 16.95
CA VAL A 37 4.38 20.29 17.29
C VAL A 37 3.71 19.56 16.13
N LEU A 38 2.78 20.22 15.42
CA LEU A 38 2.12 19.62 14.25
C LEU A 38 3.08 19.38 13.10
N LEU A 39 4.00 20.31 12.83
CA LEU A 39 5.03 20.14 11.81
C LEU A 39 5.99 19.01 12.19
N ALA A 40 6.46 18.97 13.44
CA ALA A 40 7.33 17.89 13.92
C ALA A 40 6.61 16.53 13.86
N GLY A 41 5.36 16.45 14.30
CA GLY A 41 4.54 15.25 14.22
C GLY A 41 4.29 14.80 12.77
N GLY A 42 4.04 15.74 11.86
CA GLY A 42 3.88 15.46 10.43
C GLY A 42 5.15 14.95 9.77
N VAL A 43 6.32 15.54 10.10
CA VAL A 43 7.62 15.07 9.60
C VAL A 43 7.97 13.70 10.17
N ILE A 44 7.81 13.49 11.47
CA ILE A 44 8.08 12.19 12.11
C ILE A 44 7.13 11.12 11.56
N GLY A 45 5.83 11.42 11.48
CA GLY A 45 4.83 10.52 10.90
C GLY A 45 5.12 10.20 9.43
N GLY A 46 5.49 11.21 8.63
CA GLY A 46 5.87 11.04 7.23
C GLY A 46 7.14 10.20 7.06
N VAL A 47 8.17 10.44 7.87
CA VAL A 47 9.42 9.66 7.85
C VAL A 47 9.17 8.23 8.29
N LEU A 48 8.39 7.99 9.34
CA LEU A 48 8.03 6.63 9.79
C LEU A 48 7.19 5.90 8.73
N TYR A 49 6.24 6.57 8.09
CA TYR A 49 5.45 6.00 6.99
C TYR A 49 6.34 5.63 5.80
N GLN A 50 7.24 6.53 5.40
CA GLN A 50 8.23 6.28 4.33
C GLN A 50 9.18 5.14 4.70
N GLN A 51 9.60 5.04 5.96
CA GLN A 51 10.46 3.96 6.44
C GLN A 51 9.74 2.62 6.46
N HIS A 52 8.46 2.56 6.84
CA HIS A 52 7.66 1.33 6.80
C HIS A 52 7.45 0.80 5.38
N THR A 53 7.20 1.67 4.40
CA THR A 53 7.06 1.26 3.00
C THR A 53 8.41 0.84 2.39
N THR A 54 9.47 1.59 2.69
CA THR A 54 10.82 1.30 2.18
C THR A 54 11.44 0.06 2.84
N ALA A 55 11.17 -0.20 4.11
CA ALA A 55 11.65 -1.40 4.80
C ALA A 55 10.97 -2.68 4.29
N GLN A 56 9.69 -2.63 3.93
CA GLN A 56 9.01 -3.77 3.29
C GLN A 56 9.56 -4.03 1.88
N ALA A 57 9.81 -2.98 1.10
CA ALA A 57 10.44 -3.10 -0.22
C ALA A 57 11.87 -3.67 -0.15
N ASN A 58 12.66 -3.26 0.84
CA ASN A 58 14.03 -3.74 1.04
C ASN A 58 14.09 -5.14 1.66
N ALA A 59 13.15 -5.48 2.55
CA ALA A 59 13.06 -6.83 3.09
C ALA A 59 12.87 -7.85 1.96
N GLN A 60 12.10 -7.51 0.92
CA GLN A 60 11.85 -8.32 -0.28
C GLN A 60 13.06 -8.43 -1.24
N ALA A 61 13.98 -7.45 -1.22
CA ALA A 61 15.16 -7.42 -2.09
C ALA A 61 16.32 -8.32 -1.60
N THR A 62 16.22 -8.83 -0.37
CA THR A 62 17.26 -9.67 0.26
C THR A 62 16.95 -11.18 0.30
N GLN A 63 15.78 -11.64 -0.18
CA GLN A 63 15.56 -13.07 -0.33
C GLN A 63 16.34 -13.57 -1.55
N GLY A 64 17.40 -14.33 -1.29
CA GLY A 64 18.01 -15.20 -2.29
C GLY A 64 16.97 -16.06 -3.00
N ALA A 65 17.33 -16.58 -4.18
CA ALA A 65 16.46 -17.30 -5.12
C ALA A 65 15.28 -18.01 -4.42
N ILE A 66 14.08 -17.48 -4.64
CA ILE A 66 12.84 -18.09 -4.16
C ILE A 66 12.81 -19.51 -4.74
N PRO A 67 12.81 -20.57 -3.91
CA PRO A 67 12.79 -21.93 -4.43
C PRO A 67 11.58 -22.08 -5.36
N ALA A 68 11.80 -22.66 -6.54
CA ALA A 68 10.74 -22.88 -7.51
C ALA A 68 9.67 -23.78 -6.89
N ALA A 69 8.55 -23.18 -6.50
CA ALA A 69 7.37 -23.91 -6.10
C ALA A 69 6.63 -24.33 -7.37
N HIS A 70 6.52 -25.63 -7.60
CA HIS A 70 5.66 -26.16 -8.64
C HIS A 70 4.19 -25.99 -8.20
N ALA A 71 3.55 -24.92 -8.66
CA ALA A 71 2.11 -24.75 -8.51
C ALA A 71 1.42 -25.41 -9.70
N SER A 72 0.88 -26.61 -9.49
CA SER A 72 0.02 -27.27 -10.47
C SER A 72 -1.41 -26.76 -10.29
N ALA A 73 -1.81 -25.78 -11.09
CA ALA A 73 -3.20 -25.34 -11.12
C ALA A 73 -4.10 -26.43 -11.73
N THR A 74 -5.28 -26.67 -11.16
CA THR A 74 -6.26 -27.65 -11.68
C THR A 74 -7.15 -27.07 -12.80
N TYR A 75 -6.93 -25.81 -13.18
CA TYR A 75 -7.66 -25.07 -14.20
C TYR A 75 -6.71 -24.59 -15.30
N PRO A 76 -7.19 -24.43 -16.55
CA PRO A 76 -6.34 -24.05 -17.67
C PRO A 76 -5.93 -22.58 -17.57
N THR A 77 -4.73 -22.30 -18.10
CA THR A 77 -4.20 -20.94 -18.29
C THR A 77 -3.82 -20.79 -19.76
N THR A 78 -4.25 -19.70 -20.40
CA THR A 78 -3.92 -19.39 -21.79
C THR A 78 -3.61 -17.90 -21.96
N VAL A 79 -3.02 -17.55 -23.09
CA VAL A 79 -2.71 -16.16 -23.43
C VAL A 79 -3.55 -15.73 -24.62
N ASP A 80 -4.33 -14.67 -24.43
CA ASP A 80 -4.96 -13.95 -25.53
C ASP A 80 -3.97 -12.90 -26.05
N LYS A 81 -3.32 -13.23 -27.17
CA LYS A 81 -2.32 -12.37 -27.81
C LYS A 81 -2.94 -11.11 -28.42
N ALA A 82 -4.21 -11.13 -28.81
CA ALA A 82 -4.85 -9.97 -29.42
C ALA A 82 -5.21 -8.92 -28.37
N ALA A 83 -5.68 -9.37 -27.20
CA ALA A 83 -5.99 -8.50 -26.07
C ALA A 83 -4.78 -8.22 -25.16
N ALA A 84 -3.66 -8.91 -25.35
CA ALA A 84 -2.50 -8.89 -24.45
C ALA A 84 -2.88 -9.24 -22.99
N THR A 85 -3.71 -10.28 -22.82
CA THR A 85 -4.21 -10.72 -21.51
C THR A 85 -3.88 -12.18 -21.22
N VAL A 86 -3.81 -12.51 -19.93
CA VAL A 86 -3.73 -13.90 -19.46
C VAL A 86 -5.11 -14.34 -19.01
N LEU A 87 -5.60 -15.44 -19.60
CA LEU A 87 -6.87 -16.06 -19.27
C LEU A 87 -6.63 -17.23 -18.32
N VAL A 88 -7.33 -17.25 -17.20
CA VAL A 88 -7.24 -18.30 -16.18
C VAL A 88 -8.63 -18.85 -15.91
N GLY A 89 -8.81 -20.16 -16.02
CA GLY A 89 -10.12 -20.81 -15.89
C GLY A 89 -10.69 -21.32 -17.20
N LYS A 90 -11.76 -22.12 -17.10
CA LYS A 90 -12.36 -22.79 -18.28
C LYS A 90 -12.99 -21.77 -19.22
N ASP A 91 -12.85 -21.97 -20.52
CA ASP A 91 -13.49 -21.10 -21.51
C ASP A 91 -15.02 -21.15 -21.49
N THR A 92 -15.58 -22.23 -20.95
CA THR A 92 -17.02 -22.43 -20.75
C THR A 92 -17.58 -21.78 -19.48
N ALA A 93 -16.73 -21.14 -18.66
CA ALA A 93 -17.16 -20.45 -17.46
C ALA A 93 -18.19 -19.35 -17.79
N LYS A 94 -19.25 -19.26 -16.99
CA LYS A 94 -20.36 -18.32 -17.23
C LYS A 94 -20.03 -16.90 -16.79
N THR A 95 -19.12 -16.75 -15.83
CA THR A 95 -18.74 -15.46 -15.28
C THR A 95 -17.28 -15.16 -15.62
N THR A 96 -17.03 -13.94 -16.08
CA THR A 96 -15.68 -13.43 -16.33
C THR A 96 -15.38 -12.26 -15.39
N VAL A 97 -14.21 -12.27 -14.77
CA VAL A 97 -13.67 -11.14 -14.01
C VAL A 97 -12.48 -10.58 -14.78
N ASP A 98 -12.53 -9.30 -15.12
CA ASP A 98 -11.40 -8.58 -15.69
C ASP A 98 -10.58 -7.95 -14.55
N ALA A 99 -9.36 -8.45 -14.34
CA ALA A 99 -8.45 -7.99 -13.30
C ALA A 99 -7.37 -7.11 -13.93
N TYR A 100 -7.30 -5.84 -13.53
CA TYR A 100 -6.29 -4.88 -14.00
C TYR A 100 -5.27 -4.66 -12.89
N GLU A 101 -4.08 -5.24 -13.06
CA GLU A 101 -3.12 -5.37 -11.97
C GLU A 101 -1.71 -4.97 -12.37
N ASP A 102 -0.97 -4.46 -11.40
CA ASP A 102 0.44 -4.16 -11.51
C ASP A 102 1.18 -4.89 -10.37
N PHE A 103 2.24 -5.62 -10.70
CA PHE A 103 3.01 -6.43 -9.74
C PHE A 103 3.65 -5.64 -8.61
N LEU A 104 3.85 -4.33 -8.78
CA LEU A 104 4.38 -3.44 -7.74
C LEU A 104 3.27 -2.76 -6.92
N CYS A 105 2.00 -2.88 -7.32
CA CYS A 105 0.90 -2.24 -6.61
C CYS A 105 0.58 -2.98 -5.30
N PRO A 106 0.77 -2.35 -4.12
CA PRO A 106 0.54 -3.01 -2.84
C PRO A 106 -0.94 -3.38 -2.62
N ILE A 107 -1.87 -2.61 -3.20
CA ILE A 107 -3.30 -2.89 -3.09
C ILE A 107 -3.71 -4.07 -4.00
N CYS A 108 -3.10 -4.22 -5.18
CA CYS A 108 -3.27 -5.43 -6.00
C CYS A 108 -2.75 -6.66 -5.25
N GLY A 109 -1.57 -6.57 -4.64
CA GLY A 109 -1.02 -7.64 -3.81
C GLY A 109 -1.92 -8.01 -2.63
N GLN A 110 -2.51 -7.02 -1.95
CA GLN A 110 -3.47 -7.27 -0.87
C GLN A 110 -4.77 -7.91 -1.39
N PHE A 111 -5.29 -7.44 -2.52
CA PHE A 111 -6.48 -8.01 -3.15
C PHE A 111 -6.26 -9.49 -3.48
N GLU A 112 -5.17 -9.83 -4.15
CA GLU A 112 -4.80 -11.20 -4.49
C GLU A 112 -4.69 -12.08 -3.23
N GLN A 113 -3.98 -11.62 -2.19
CA GLN A 113 -3.86 -12.38 -0.93
C GLN A 113 -5.20 -12.67 -0.24
N VAL A 114 -6.15 -11.73 -0.30
CA VAL A 114 -7.41 -11.83 0.45
C VAL A 114 -8.49 -12.57 -0.36
N TYR A 115 -8.60 -12.31 -1.66
CA TYR A 115 -9.72 -12.77 -2.47
C TYR A 115 -9.38 -13.95 -3.37
N PHE A 116 -8.12 -14.10 -3.79
CA PHE A 116 -7.73 -15.20 -4.68
C PHE A 116 -8.09 -16.59 -4.14
N PRO A 117 -7.95 -16.92 -2.84
CA PRO A 117 -8.35 -18.23 -2.34
C PRO A 117 -9.85 -18.57 -2.53
N GLN A 118 -10.70 -17.55 -2.66
CA GLN A 118 -12.13 -17.74 -2.98
C GLN A 118 -12.33 -17.83 -4.49
N LEU A 119 -11.68 -16.96 -5.27
CA LEU A 119 -11.73 -16.99 -6.73
C LEU A 119 -11.19 -18.32 -7.29
N GLU A 120 -10.13 -18.85 -6.70
CA GLU A 120 -9.51 -20.14 -7.05
C GLU A 120 -10.48 -21.31 -6.94
N LYS A 121 -11.35 -21.32 -5.92
CA LYS A 121 -12.39 -22.35 -5.78
C LYS A 121 -13.38 -22.31 -6.94
N HIS A 122 -13.77 -21.11 -7.38
CA HIS A 122 -14.66 -20.95 -8.53
C HIS A 122 -13.96 -21.23 -9.87
N LEU A 123 -12.67 -20.91 -9.99
CA LEU A 123 -11.83 -21.30 -11.12
C LEU A 123 -11.75 -22.84 -11.25
N ALA A 124 -11.50 -23.54 -10.14
CA ALA A 124 -11.43 -24.99 -10.09
C ALA A 124 -12.79 -25.66 -10.39
N ALA A 125 -13.89 -25.10 -9.87
CA ALA A 125 -15.24 -25.52 -10.22
C ALA A 125 -15.54 -25.31 -11.72
N GLY A 126 -14.94 -24.28 -12.33
CA GLY A 126 -15.16 -23.89 -13.72
C GLY A 126 -16.33 -22.92 -13.90
N ASP A 127 -16.79 -22.30 -12.82
CA ASP A 127 -17.86 -21.30 -12.84
C ASP A 127 -17.33 -19.91 -13.20
N LEU A 128 -16.03 -19.69 -12.95
CA LEU A 128 -15.33 -18.43 -13.14
C LEU A 128 -14.20 -18.58 -14.15
N LYS A 129 -13.98 -17.52 -14.92
CA LYS A 129 -12.75 -17.24 -15.67
C LYS A 129 -12.25 -15.86 -15.28
N ILE A 130 -10.95 -15.71 -15.09
CA ILE A 130 -10.30 -14.41 -14.87
C ILE A 130 -9.53 -14.03 -16.13
N ARG A 131 -9.67 -12.78 -16.56
CA ARG A 131 -8.86 -12.16 -17.59
C ARG A 131 -7.95 -11.13 -16.92
N TYR A 132 -6.68 -11.46 -16.80
CA TYR A 132 -5.66 -10.58 -16.26
C TYR A 132 -5.13 -9.63 -17.33
N HIS A 133 -5.27 -8.34 -17.07
CA HIS A 133 -4.69 -7.22 -17.80
C HIS A 133 -3.49 -6.72 -16.98
N LEU A 134 -2.29 -7.16 -17.37
CA LEU A 134 -1.07 -6.83 -16.65
C LEU A 134 -0.60 -5.43 -17.07
N LEU A 135 -0.57 -4.51 -16.11
CA LEU A 135 -0.23 -3.10 -16.28
C LEU A 135 1.19 -2.80 -15.76
N ASN A 136 1.72 -1.66 -16.18
CA ASN A 136 3.01 -1.11 -15.77
C ASN A 136 2.87 0.30 -15.17
N LEU A 137 1.80 0.53 -14.40
CA LEU A 137 1.48 1.81 -13.79
C LEU A 137 2.58 2.32 -12.85
N LEU A 138 3.24 1.42 -12.12
CA LEU A 138 4.26 1.74 -11.13
C LEU A 138 5.69 1.46 -11.62
N ASP A 139 5.89 1.27 -12.93
CA ASP A 139 7.18 0.85 -13.49
C ASP A 139 8.35 1.80 -13.16
N ALA A 140 8.07 3.11 -13.11
CA ALA A 140 9.04 4.15 -12.73
C ALA A 140 9.28 4.25 -11.21
N SER A 141 8.47 3.58 -10.39
CA SER A 141 8.53 3.64 -8.93
C SER A 141 9.50 2.63 -8.31
N SER A 142 10.01 1.67 -9.10
CA SER A 142 11.05 0.74 -8.65
C SER A 142 12.46 1.31 -8.82
N VAL A 143 13.43 0.75 -8.08
CA VAL A 143 14.85 1.08 -8.23
C VAL A 143 15.65 -0.21 -8.46
N PRO A 144 16.23 -0.42 -9.67
CA PRO A 144 16.07 0.40 -10.87
C PRO A 144 14.61 0.38 -11.39
N PRO A 145 14.20 1.38 -12.20
CA PRO A 145 12.91 1.37 -12.89
C PRO A 145 12.75 0.12 -13.78
N GLY A 146 11.53 -0.36 -13.94
CA GLY A 146 11.22 -1.49 -14.84
C GLY A 146 10.60 -2.72 -14.17
N TYR A 147 10.41 -2.72 -12.85
CA TYR A 147 9.99 -3.94 -12.15
C TYR A 147 8.60 -4.42 -12.59
N SER A 148 7.63 -3.52 -12.72
CA SER A 148 6.26 -3.85 -13.11
C SER A 148 6.22 -4.48 -14.50
N MET A 149 6.94 -3.89 -15.47
CA MET A 149 6.99 -4.36 -16.85
C MET A 149 7.72 -5.70 -16.98
N ILE A 150 8.88 -5.86 -16.29
CA ILE A 150 9.62 -7.13 -16.31
C ILE A 150 8.75 -8.25 -15.72
N SER A 151 8.10 -8.01 -14.58
CA SER A 151 7.23 -8.99 -13.92
C SER A 151 6.03 -9.36 -14.79
N ALA A 152 5.38 -8.38 -15.42
CA ALA A 152 4.28 -8.62 -16.37
C ALA A 152 4.71 -9.48 -17.56
N ASN A 153 5.87 -9.18 -18.15
CA ASN A 153 6.42 -9.95 -19.26
C ASN A 153 6.78 -11.38 -18.82
N THR A 154 7.34 -11.56 -17.62
CA THR A 154 7.65 -12.88 -17.07
C THR A 154 6.37 -13.69 -16.84
N ALA A 155 5.32 -13.08 -16.27
CA ALA A 155 4.04 -13.75 -16.07
C ALA A 155 3.41 -14.18 -17.40
N LEU A 156 3.47 -13.31 -18.42
CA LEU A 156 3.00 -13.65 -19.77
C LEU A 156 3.80 -14.81 -20.37
N ALA A 157 5.13 -14.79 -20.24
CA ALA A 157 5.99 -15.87 -20.72
C ALA A 157 5.66 -17.20 -20.03
N VAL A 158 5.49 -17.19 -18.69
CA VAL A 158 5.06 -18.37 -17.93
C VAL A 158 3.69 -18.87 -18.41
N ALA A 159 2.73 -17.97 -18.63
CA ALA A 159 1.41 -18.34 -19.16
C ALA A 159 1.48 -18.94 -20.58
N THR A 160 2.44 -18.54 -21.42
CA THR A 160 2.63 -19.17 -22.75
C THR A 160 3.26 -20.55 -22.69
N VAL A 161 4.11 -20.83 -21.70
CA VAL A 161 4.77 -22.14 -21.50
C VAL A 161 4.06 -23.01 -20.46
N ALA A 162 2.92 -22.56 -19.97
CA ALA A 162 1.98 -23.34 -19.18
C ALA A 162 0.90 -24.04 -20.03
N PRO A 163 1.22 -24.85 -21.08
CA PRO A 163 0.26 -25.81 -21.57
C PRO A 163 0.64 -27.20 -21.07
N ASP A 164 -0.36 -27.83 -20.45
CA ASP A 164 -0.37 -29.24 -20.07
C ASP A 164 0.40 -29.59 -18.78
N THR A 165 -0.29 -30.30 -17.89
CA THR A 165 0.34 -31.03 -16.78
C THR A 165 0.74 -32.44 -17.24
N SER A 166 0.73 -32.72 -18.54
CA SER A 166 1.01 -34.05 -19.12
C SER A 166 2.42 -34.23 -19.66
N SER A 167 3.15 -33.14 -19.93
CA SER A 167 4.52 -33.13 -20.47
C SER A 167 5.57 -33.19 -19.36
N TRP A 168 5.25 -32.69 -18.16
CA TRP A 168 6.15 -32.67 -17.01
C TRP A 168 6.31 -34.03 -16.29
N THR A 169 5.54 -35.06 -16.67
CA THR A 169 5.59 -36.40 -16.05
C THR A 169 6.51 -37.42 -16.75
N THR A 170 7.38 -37.00 -17.68
CA THR A 170 8.22 -37.94 -18.47
C THR A 170 9.73 -37.75 -18.30
N THR A 171 10.22 -37.40 -17.11
CA THR A 171 11.66 -37.52 -16.79
C THR A 171 11.84 -37.93 -15.34
#